data_AF-A0A1J3HK10-F1
#
_entry.id   AF-A0A1J3HK10-F1
#
_cell.length_a   1.000
_cell.length_b   1.000
_cell.length_c   1.000
_cell.angle_alpha   90.00
_cell.angle_beta   90.00
_cell.angle_gamma   90.00
#
_symmetry.space_group_name_H-M   'P 1'
#
loop_
_entity.id
_entity.type
_entity.pdbx_description
1 polymer ?
#
loop_
_entity_poly.entity_id
_entity_poly.type
_entity_poly.pdbx_seq_one_letter_code
_entity_poly.pdbx_strand_id
1 'polypeptide(L)'
;DAPHVYAVAGAAYDEMMREEKNQSIIISGESGAGKTETAKYAMQYLEALGGGSFGVDNEILKTNCILEAFGNAKTSRNDNSSRFGKLMEIRFSANGKICGA
;
A
#
# COMPACT_ATOMS: atom_id res chain seq x y z
N ASP A 1 -16.16 -12.48 -8.61
CA ASP A 1 -15.28 -11.43 -9.14
C ASP A 1 -14.03 -11.99 -9.81
N ALA A 2 -13.48 -11.25 -10.76
CA ALA A 2 -12.22 -11.61 -11.42
C ALA A 2 -11.02 -11.27 -10.51
N PRO A 3 -9.93 -12.06 -10.55
CA PRO A 3 -8.74 -11.78 -9.75
C PRO A 3 -8.14 -10.40 -10.08
N HIS A 4 -8.10 -9.51 -9.08
CA HIS A 4 -7.51 -8.18 -9.20
C HIS A 4 -7.03 -7.66 -7.84
N VAL A 5 -6.01 -6.79 -7.81
CA VAL A 5 -5.53 -6.16 -6.55
C VAL A 5 -6.64 -5.38 -5.83
N TYR A 6 -7.54 -4.77 -6.59
CA TYR A 6 -8.71 -4.05 -6.07
C TYR A 6 -9.70 -4.98 -5.36
N ALA A 7 -9.83 -6.24 -5.80
CA ALA A 7 -10.70 -7.19 -5.12
C ALA A 7 -10.18 -7.52 -3.71
N VAL A 8 -8.86 -7.64 -3.55
CA VAL A 8 -8.22 -7.85 -2.23
C VAL A 8 -8.35 -6.61 -1.35
N ALA A 9 -8.07 -5.44 -1.90
CA ALA A 9 -8.18 -4.17 -1.18
C ALA A 9 -9.63 -3.86 -0.75
N GLY A 10 -10.61 -4.12 -1.64
CA GLY A 10 -12.04 -3.98 -1.34
C GLY A 10 -12.51 -4.93 -0.26
N ALA A 11 -12.15 -6.22 -0.37
CA ALA A 11 -12.49 -7.19 0.67
C ALA A 11 -11.89 -6.81 2.04
N ALA A 12 -10.67 -6.29 2.08
CA ALA A 12 -10.07 -5.78 3.32
C ALA A 12 -10.82 -4.57 3.87
N TYR A 13 -11.19 -3.60 3.03
CA TYR A 13 -11.96 -2.44 3.44
C TYR A 13 -13.35 -2.83 3.98
N ASP A 14 -14.06 -3.69 3.25
CA ASP A 14 -15.40 -4.15 3.63
C ASP A 14 -15.35 -4.90 4.97
N GLU A 15 -14.37 -5.78 5.15
CA GLU A 15 -14.19 -6.53 6.40
C GLU A 15 -13.81 -5.63 7.58
N MET A 16 -12.96 -4.63 7.34
CA MET A 16 -12.60 -3.62 8.35
C MET A 16 -13.84 -2.87 8.85
N MET A 17 -14.71 -2.44 7.93
CA MET A 17 -15.94 -1.72 8.26
C MET A 17 -17.01 -2.63 8.89
N ARG A 18 -17.07 -3.90 8.49
CA ARG A 18 -18.06 -4.87 8.95
C ARG A 18 -17.76 -5.41 10.35
N GLU A 19 -16.49 -5.68 10.64
CA GLU A 19 -16.05 -6.32 11.88
C GLU A 19 -15.42 -5.33 12.88
N GLU A 20 -15.28 -4.06 12.50
CA GLU A 20 -14.61 -3.00 13.28
C GLU A 20 -13.18 -3.40 13.71
N LYS A 21 -12.47 -4.10 12.82
CA LYS A 21 -11.11 -4.62 13.06
C LYS A 21 -10.14 -4.17 11.99
N ASN A 22 -8.97 -3.70 12.42
CA ASN A 22 -7.87 -3.34 11.54
C ASN A 22 -7.45 -4.52 10.65
N GLN A 23 -7.18 -4.23 9.39
CA GLN A 23 -6.75 -5.22 8.40
C GLN A 23 -5.30 -4.99 7.97
N SER A 24 -4.66 -6.04 7.47
CA SER A 24 -3.31 -5.96 6.91
C SER A 24 -3.25 -6.67 5.57
N ILE A 25 -2.63 -6.01 4.59
CA ILE A 25 -2.36 -6.59 3.26
C ILE A 25 -0.85 -6.81 3.18
N ILE A 26 -0.44 -8.07 3.01
CA ILE A 26 0.97 -8.45 2.92
C ILE A 26 1.32 -8.72 1.46
N ILE A 27 2.26 -7.94 0.92
CA ILE A 27 2.75 -8.09 -0.45
C ILE A 27 4.18 -8.64 -0.39
N SER A 28 4.35 -9.88 -0.82
CA SER A 28 5.62 -10.60 -0.82
C SER A 28 6.05 -10.98 -2.25
N GLY A 29 7.32 -11.34 -2.41
CA GLY A 29 7.89 -11.71 -3.70
C GLY A 29 9.34 -11.26 -3.85
N GLU A 30 10.01 -11.76 -4.88
CA GLU A 30 11.40 -11.40 -5.19
C GLU A 30 11.56 -9.92 -5.57
N SER A 31 12.79 -9.43 -5.52
CA SER A 31 13.08 -8.05 -5.90
C SER A 31 12.82 -7.86 -7.41
N GLY A 32 11.98 -6.88 -7.78
CA GLY A 32 11.51 -6.68 -9.15
C GLY A 32 10.17 -7.35 -9.49
N ALA A 33 9.59 -8.15 -8.60
CA ALA A 33 8.31 -8.85 -8.84
C ALA A 33 7.06 -7.95 -8.84
N GLY A 34 7.21 -6.62 -8.80
CA GLY A 34 6.09 -5.67 -8.82
C GLY A 34 5.49 -5.30 -7.46
N LYS A 35 6.11 -5.68 -6.33
CA LYS A 35 5.58 -5.40 -4.98
C LYS A 35 5.20 -3.94 -4.74
N THR A 36 6.09 -3.01 -5.10
CA THR A 36 5.89 -1.56 -4.93
C THR A 36 4.71 -1.06 -5.77
N GLU A 37 4.60 -1.52 -7.02
CA GLU A 37 3.50 -1.15 -7.92
C GLU A 37 2.17 -1.72 -7.43
N THR A 38 2.14 -2.97 -6.97
CA THR A 38 0.94 -3.58 -6.38
C THR A 38 0.48 -2.81 -5.14
N ALA A 39 1.41 -2.40 -4.26
CA ALA A 39 1.09 -1.60 -3.09
C ALA A 39 0.47 -0.25 -3.49
N LYS A 40 1.04 0.42 -4.50
CA LYS A 40 0.53 1.68 -5.04
C LYS A 40 -0.91 1.56 -5.54
N TYR A 41 -1.23 0.53 -6.33
CA TYR A 41 -2.60 0.32 -6.82
C TYR A 41 -3.59 -0.02 -5.70
N ALA A 42 -3.16 -0.77 -4.68
CA ALA A 42 -4.00 -1.05 -3.51
C ALA A 42 -4.34 0.24 -2.74
N MET A 43 -3.36 1.12 -2.53
CA MET A 43 -3.57 2.40 -1.86
C MET A 43 -4.50 3.33 -2.65
N GLN A 44 -4.27 3.48 -3.96
CA GLN A 44 -5.15 4.25 -4.86
C GLN A 44 -6.62 3.84 -4.76
N TYR A 45 -6.85 2.53 -4.70
CA TYR A 45 -8.21 2.01 -4.59
C TYR A 45 -8.83 2.29 -3.22
N LEU A 46 -8.07 2.09 -2.14
CA LEU A 46 -8.48 2.41 -0.78
C LEU A 46 -8.77 3.91 -0.58
N GLU A 47 -8.00 4.78 -1.24
CA GLU A 47 -8.23 6.22 -1.27
C GLU A 47 -9.54 6.60 -1.96
N ALA A 48 -9.80 5.99 -3.11
CA ALA A 48 -11.04 6.20 -3.85
C ALA A 48 -12.28 5.76 -3.03
N LEU A 49 -12.19 4.65 -2.30
CA LEU A 49 -13.27 4.18 -1.42
C LEU A 49 -13.49 5.11 -0.22
N GLY A 50 -12.40 5.60 0.38
CA GLY A 50 -12.44 6.45 1.56
C GLY A 50 -12.89 7.90 1.31
N GLY A 51 -13.28 8.24 0.07
CA GLY A 51 -13.71 9.58 -0.32
C GLY A 51 -12.61 10.64 -0.19
N GLY A 52 -11.35 10.22 -0.21
CA GLY A 52 -10.20 11.11 -0.06
C GLY A 52 -9.82 11.77 -1.38
N SER A 53 -9.87 13.10 -1.45
CA SER A 53 -9.07 13.89 -2.40
C SER A 53 -7.68 14.21 -1.83
N PHE A 54 -7.28 13.48 -0.79
CA PHE A 54 -5.99 13.67 -0.13
C PHE A 54 -4.94 13.00 -1.00
N GLY A 55 -3.99 13.78 -1.52
CA GLY A 55 -2.82 13.26 -2.25
C GLY A 55 -1.84 12.50 -1.36
N VAL A 56 -2.33 11.69 -0.42
CA VAL A 56 -1.56 10.81 0.45
C VAL A 56 -0.78 9.82 -0.42
N ASP A 57 -1.38 9.27 -1.46
CA ASP A 57 -0.70 8.53 -2.52
C ASP A 57 0.47 9.33 -3.09
N ASN A 58 0.28 10.61 -3.38
CA ASN A 58 1.32 11.43 -4.00
C ASN A 58 2.47 11.71 -3.02
N GLU A 59 2.19 11.89 -1.73
CA GLU A 59 3.23 12.04 -0.70
C GLU A 59 3.97 10.72 -0.45
N ILE A 60 3.25 9.62 -0.29
CA ILE A 60 3.83 8.28 -0.12
C ILE A 60 4.69 7.91 -1.34
N LEU A 61 4.24 8.21 -2.56
CA LEU A 61 5.02 7.99 -3.76
C LEU A 61 6.27 8.87 -3.80
N LYS A 62 6.21 10.11 -3.34
CA LYS A 62 7.39 10.98 -3.21
C LYS A 62 8.40 10.43 -2.21
N THR A 63 7.95 9.79 -1.11
CA THR A 63 8.87 9.18 -0.14
C THR A 63 9.64 7.98 -0.70
N ASN A 64 9.17 7.32 -1.75
CA ASN A 64 9.87 6.17 -2.34
C ASN A 64 11.30 6.53 -2.75
N CYS A 65 11.51 7.67 -3.40
CA CYS A 65 12.86 8.10 -3.80
C CYS A 65 13.83 8.17 -2.60
N ILE A 66 13.35 8.69 -1.47
CA ILE A 66 14.14 8.79 -0.23
C ILE A 66 14.39 7.39 0.33
N LEU A 67 13.35 6.56 0.43
CA LEU A 67 13.47 5.20 0.95
C LEU A 67 14.37 4.31 0.08
N GLU A 68 14.37 4.51 -1.24
CA GLU A 68 15.26 3.82 -2.15
C GLU A 68 16.71 4.29 -1.95
N ALA A 69 16.95 5.59 -1.83
CA ALA A 69 18.29 6.15 -1.62
C ALA A 69 18.96 5.64 -0.33
N PHE A 70 18.19 5.46 0.75
CA PHE A 70 18.73 5.00 2.04
C PHE A 70 18.60 3.49 2.27
N GLY A 71 17.57 2.86 1.70
CA GLY A 71 17.16 1.50 2.06
C GLY A 71 17.41 0.45 0.97
N ASN A 72 17.73 0.86 -0.26
CA ASN A 72 18.05 -0.08 -1.32
C ASN A 72 19.56 -0.32 -1.40
N ALA A 73 19.92 -1.54 -1.76
CA ALA A 73 21.30 -1.92 -2.02
C ALA A 73 21.38 -2.79 -3.27
N LYS A 74 22.52 -2.69 -3.95
CA LYS A 74 22.92 -3.65 -4.97
C LYS A 74 23.23 -5.00 -4.33
N THR A 75 22.66 -6.05 -4.90
CA THR A 75 22.93 -7.45 -4.56
C THR A 75 23.51 -8.16 -5.78
N SER A 76 23.91 -9.42 -5.64
CA SER A 76 24.38 -10.22 -6.78
C SER A 76 23.33 -10.47 -7.86
N ARG A 77 22.03 -10.33 -7.55
CA ARG A 77 20.91 -10.65 -8.45
C ARG A 77 20.04 -9.46 -8.83
N ASN A 78 20.16 -8.34 -8.12
CA ASN A 78 19.34 -7.15 -8.35
C ASN A 78 20.09 -5.90 -7.89
N ASP A 79 20.18 -4.89 -8.77
CA ASP A 79 20.87 -3.63 -8.53
C ASP A 79 20.11 -2.66 -7.61
N ASN A 80 18.80 -2.82 -7.44
CA ASN A 80 17.94 -1.94 -6.63
C ASN A 80 17.07 -2.75 -5.64
N SER A 81 17.68 -3.60 -4.81
CA SER A 81 16.95 -4.43 -3.86
C SER A 81 16.74 -3.71 -2.53
N SER A 82 15.49 -3.49 -2.14
CA SER A 82 15.15 -3.02 -0.79
C SER A 82 15.64 -4.01 0.28
N ARG A 83 16.32 -3.49 1.31
CA ARG A 83 16.84 -4.24 2.46
C ARG A 83 16.13 -3.91 3.77
N PHE A 84 14.93 -3.34 3.66
CA PHE A 84 14.06 -2.97 4.76
C PHE A 84 12.63 -3.48 4.49
N GLY A 85 11.86 -3.65 5.55
CA GLY A 85 10.41 -3.83 5.45
C GLY A 85 9.73 -2.47 5.34
N LYS A 86 8.83 -2.29 4.36
CA LYS A 86 8.03 -1.08 4.22
C LYS A 86 6.63 -1.35 4.80
N LEU A 87 6.31 -0.70 5.92
CA LEU A 87 4.97 -0.67 6.49
C LEU A 87 4.34 0.69 6.17
N MET A 88 3.13 0.67 5.62
CA MET A 88 2.32 1.86 5.38
C MET A 88 0.97 1.62 6.04
N GLU A 89 0.51 2.59 6.84
CA GLU A 89 -0.76 2.53 7.53
C GLU A 89 -1.72 3.51 6.85
N ILE A 90 -2.97 3.12 6.65
CA ILE A 90 -4.03 4.03 6.19
C ILE A 90 -5.11 3.98 7.26
N ARG A 91 -5.48 5.15 7.78
CA ARG A 91 -6.47 5.29 8.84
C ARG A 91 -7.80 5.72 8.27
N PHE A 92 -8.82 4.96 8.62
CA PHE A 92 -10.21 5.26 8.31
C PHE A 92 -10.95 5.64 9.59
N SER A 93 -11.81 6.63 9.47
CA SER A 93 -12.81 6.97 10.49
C SER A 93 -13.89 5.89 10.55
N ALA A 94 -14.68 5.89 11.63
CA ALA A 94 -15.85 5.00 11.78
C ALA A 94 -16.89 5.13 10.64
N ASN A 95 -16.85 6.23 9.88
CA ASN A 95 -17.71 6.46 8.72
C ASN A 95 -17.08 6.01 7.40
N GLY A 96 -15.95 5.29 7.45
CA GLY A 96 -15.24 4.80 6.27
C GLY A 96 -14.43 5.85 5.52
N LYS A 97 -14.31 7.08 6.05
CA LYS A 97 -13.51 8.14 5.41
C LYS A 97 -12.06 8.09 5.84
N ILE A 98 -11.13 8.34 4.92
CA ILE A 98 -9.71 8.51 5.27
C ILE A 98 -9.53 9.69 6.21
N CYS A 99 -8.76 9.49 7.27
CA CYS A 99 -8.44 10.51 8.26
C CYS A 99 -6.93 10.62 8.56
N GLY A 100 -6.09 9.77 7.95
CA GLY A 100 -4.63 9.86 8.06
C GLY A 100 -3.91 8.68 7.42
N ALA A 101 -2.59 8.77 7.37
CA ALA A 101 -1.65 7.74 6.97
C ALA A 101 -0.33 7.89 7.74
#